data_AF-I1CFM2-F1
#
_entry.id   AF-I1CFM2-F1
#
_cell.length_a   1.000
_cell.length_b   1.000
_cell.length_c   1.000
_cell.angle_alpha   90.00
_cell.angle_beta   90.00
_cell.angle_gamma   90.00
#
_symmetry.space_group_name_H-M   'P 1'
#
loop_
_entity.id
_entity.type
_entity.pdbx_description
1 polymer ?
#
loop_
_entity_poly.entity_id
_entity_poly.type
_entity_poly.pdbx_seq_one_letter_code
_entity_poly.pdbx_strand_id
1 'polypeptide(L)'
;MYRKRTVEQHITTLRSDDNEDPIEGIDQLLPITQQFYQSLYDADPVDDLQLDSYLQAIPDLPQVTSDHCDILMAPITIDEIIQETARVKNKISSPGEDGLGYAFLYQLFRYPPLQELVLKINKRP
;
A
#
# COMPACT_ATOMS: atom_id res chain seq x y z
N MET A 1 38.10 -12.96 0.09
CA MET A 1 37.17 -14.03 0.50
C MET A 1 36.50 -13.63 1.81
N TYR A 2 35.44 -12.81 1.76
CA TYR A 2 34.73 -12.33 2.94
C TYR A 2 33.62 -13.34 3.30
N ARG A 3 33.72 -13.95 4.49
CA ARG A 3 32.69 -14.85 5.04
C ARG A 3 31.66 -13.99 5.76
N LYS A 4 30.56 -13.62 5.10
CA LYS A 4 29.38 -13.06 5.78
C LYS A 4 28.81 -14.16 6.68
N ARG A 5 28.81 -13.94 8.00
CA ARG A 5 27.95 -14.72 8.91
C ARG A 5 26.54 -14.16 8.76
N THR A 6 25.70 -14.82 7.98
CA THR A 6 24.25 -14.66 8.10
C THR A 6 23.89 -15.41 9.38
N VAL A 7 23.65 -14.69 10.47
CA VAL A 7 23.12 -15.31 11.69
C VAL A 7 21.63 -15.44 11.46
N GLU A 8 21.18 -16.66 11.17
CA GLU A 8 19.76 -16.99 11.19
C GLU A 8 19.30 -16.96 12.64
N GLN A 9 18.47 -15.97 12.97
CA GLN A 9 17.84 -15.87 14.28
C GLN A 9 16.48 -16.55 14.19
N HIS A 10 16.28 -17.57 15.01
CA HIS A 10 15.01 -18.26 15.16
C HIS A 10 14.38 -17.91 16.50
N ILE A 11 13.08 -17.68 16.49
CA ILE A 11 12.29 -17.54 17.72
C ILE A 11 12.14 -18.96 18.28
N THR A 12 12.81 -19.24 19.39
CA THR A 12 12.79 -20.54 20.06
C THR A 12 11.78 -20.59 21.21
N THR A 13 11.33 -19.44 21.70
CA THR A 13 10.43 -19.28 22.83
C THR A 13 9.47 -18.12 22.61
N LEU A 14 8.23 -18.26 23.07
CA LEU A 14 7.24 -17.18 23.13
C LEU A 14 6.54 -17.19 24.49
N ARG A 15 6.05 -16.03 24.91
CA ARG A 15 5.15 -15.87 26.07
C ARG A 15 3.82 -15.34 25.58
N SER A 16 2.73 -15.86 26.14
CA SER A 16 1.38 -15.39 25.80
C SER A 16 0.98 -14.16 26.61
N ASP A 17 1.48 -14.03 27.85
CA ASP A 17 1.29 -12.88 28.74
C ASP A 17 2.58 -12.64 29.55
N ASP A 18 2.78 -11.42 30.05
CA ASP A 18 3.97 -10.99 30.82
C ASP A 18 4.17 -11.79 32.12
N ASN A 19 3.09 -12.40 32.63
CA ASN A 19 3.09 -13.21 33.85
C ASN A 19 3.26 -14.72 33.62
N GLU A 20 3.26 -15.18 32.36
CA GLU A 20 3.34 -16.60 32.04
C GLU A 20 4.77 -17.06 31.72
N ASP A 21 5.05 -18.33 32.06
CA ASP A 21 6.32 -18.95 31.73
C ASP A 21 6.48 -19.09 30.20
N PRO A 22 7.69 -18.90 29.66
CA PRO A 22 7.96 -19.03 28.23
C PRO A 22 7.74 -20.47 27.76
N ILE A 23 7.06 -20.59 26.62
CA ILE A 23 6.70 -21.85 25.98
C ILE A 23 7.72 -22.17 24.88
N GLU A 24 8.13 -23.44 24.82
CA GLU A 24 9.10 -23.98 23.86
C GLU A 24 8.43 -24.95 22.88
N GLY A 25 8.92 -24.96 21.64
CA GLY A 25 8.52 -25.92 20.61
C GLY A 25 7.48 -25.39 19.62
N ILE A 26 7.75 -25.62 18.33
CA ILE A 26 7.00 -25.04 17.20
C ILE A 26 5.50 -25.31 17.29
N ASP A 27 5.10 -26.52 17.68
CA ASP A 27 3.69 -26.91 17.78
C ASP A 27 2.90 -26.08 18.79
N GLN A 28 3.56 -25.56 19.83
CA GLN A 28 2.95 -24.69 20.84
C GLN A 28 3.14 -23.21 20.53
N LEU A 29 4.21 -22.85 19.80
CA LEU A 29 4.48 -21.47 19.36
C LEU A 29 3.48 -21.01 18.30
N LEU A 30 3.08 -21.90 17.39
CA LEU A 30 2.18 -21.61 16.27
C LEU A 30 0.81 -21.04 16.69
N PRO A 31 0.04 -21.65 17.62
CA PRO A 31 -1.24 -21.11 18.03
C PRO A 31 -1.10 -19.73 18.70
N ILE A 32 -0.04 -19.52 19.48
CA ILE A 32 0.24 -18.22 20.14
C ILE A 32 0.55 -17.15 19.10
N THR A 33 1.41 -17.46 18.13
CA THR A 33 1.72 -16.51 17.05
C THR A 33 0.51 -16.22 16.19
N GLN A 34 -0.30 -17.24 15.87
CA GLN A 34 -1.53 -17.06 15.12
C GLN A 34 -2.51 -16.16 15.88
N GLN A 35 -2.77 -16.43 17.16
CA GLN A 35 -3.67 -15.60 17.98
C GLN A 35 -3.15 -14.16 18.10
N PHE A 36 -1.85 -13.99 18.32
CA PHE A 36 -1.23 -12.68 18.41
C PHE A 36 -1.40 -11.88 17.11
N TYR A 37 -1.02 -12.44 15.96
CA TYR A 37 -1.17 -11.74 14.69
C TYR A 37 -2.62 -11.56 14.30
N GLN A 38 -3.49 -12.51 14.62
CA GLN A 38 -4.92 -12.38 14.38
C GLN A 38 -5.51 -11.23 15.19
N SER A 39 -5.09 -11.03 16.44
CA SER A 39 -5.47 -9.87 17.25
C SER A 39 -4.82 -8.58 16.78
N LEU A 40 -3.55 -8.62 16.36
CA LEU A 40 -2.80 -7.43 15.92
C LEU A 40 -3.34 -6.86 14.61
N TYR A 41 -3.81 -7.74 13.73
CA TYR A 41 -4.42 -7.39 12.45
C TYR A 41 -5.95 -7.47 12.50
N ASP A 42 -6.54 -7.69 13.67
CA ASP A 42 -7.98 -7.51 13.82
C ASP A 42 -8.27 -6.01 13.70
N ALA A 43 -9.37 -5.68 13.04
CA ALA A 43 -9.75 -4.29 12.91
C ALA A 43 -10.23 -3.79 14.27
N ASP A 44 -9.60 -2.75 14.80
CA ASP A 44 -10.13 -2.06 15.98
C ASP A 44 -11.58 -1.65 15.70
N PRO A 45 -12.52 -1.97 16.61
CA PRO A 45 -13.91 -1.58 16.42
C PRO A 45 -13.98 -0.05 16.43
N VAL A 46 -14.49 0.52 15.34
CA VAL A 46 -14.75 1.96 15.25
C VAL A 46 -16.09 2.23 15.95
N ASP A 47 -16.07 3.04 16.99
CA ASP A 47 -17.29 3.58 17.59
C ASP A 47 -17.81 4.74 16.73
N ASP A 48 -18.87 4.49 15.96
CA ASP A 48 -19.51 5.48 15.10
C ASP A 48 -19.92 6.74 15.86
N LEU A 49 -20.34 6.61 17.13
CA LEU A 49 -20.73 7.75 17.96
C LEU A 49 -19.51 8.60 18.33
N GLN A 50 -18.38 7.95 18.63
CA GLN A 50 -17.12 8.65 18.89
C GLN A 50 -16.61 9.33 17.62
N LEU A 51 -16.71 8.68 16.47
CA LEU A 51 -16.35 9.25 15.17
C LEU A 51 -17.19 10.49 14.85
N ASP A 52 -18.51 10.40 14.99
CA ASP A 52 -19.42 11.54 14.79
C ASP A 52 -19.09 12.70 15.72
N SER A 53 -18.82 12.40 17.01
CA SER A 53 -18.44 13.43 17.99
C SER A 53 -17.12 14.13 17.62
N TYR A 54 -16.16 13.37 17.09
CA TYR A 54 -14.86 13.89 16.65
C TYR A 54 -15.00 14.77 15.41
N LEU A 55 -15.80 14.34 14.42
CA LEU A 55 -16.06 15.12 13.21
C LEU A 55 -16.82 16.42 13.50
N GLN A 56 -17.79 16.40 14.43
CA GLN A 56 -18.51 17.59 14.85
C GLN A 56 -17.65 18.58 15.64
N ALA A 57 -16.60 18.10 16.33
CA ALA A 57 -15.68 18.94 17.08
C ALA A 57 -14.73 19.77 16.20
N ILE A 58 -14.61 19.44 14.90
CA ILE A 58 -13.75 20.15 13.94
C ILE A 58 -14.63 21.09 13.09
N PRO A 59 -14.70 22.39 13.40
CA PRO A 59 -15.39 23.34 12.54
C PRO A 59 -14.64 23.52 11.21
N ASP A 60 -15.38 23.88 10.15
CA ASP A 60 -14.85 24.28 8.84
C ASP A 60 -13.97 23.23 8.14
N LEU A 61 -14.29 21.95 8.28
CA LEU A 61 -13.69 20.91 7.45
C LEU A 61 -13.91 21.22 5.97
N PRO A 62 -12.84 21.29 5.14
CA PRO A 62 -12.99 21.51 3.72
C PRO A 62 -13.78 20.35 3.11
N GLN A 63 -14.99 20.64 2.65
CA GLN A 63 -15.82 19.67 1.97
C GLN A 63 -15.53 19.69 0.47
N VAL A 64 -15.51 18.50 -0.12
CA VAL A 64 -15.44 18.36 -1.57
C VAL A 64 -16.75 18.90 -2.14
N THR A 65 -16.67 19.95 -2.96
CA THR A 65 -17.84 20.48 -3.67
C THR A 65 -18.31 19.47 -4.72
N SER A 66 -19.57 19.59 -5.17
CA SER A 66 -20.08 18.78 -6.29
C SER A 66 -19.14 18.81 -7.49
N ASP A 67 -18.63 20.00 -7.82
CA ASP A 67 -17.76 20.21 -8.98
C ASP A 67 -16.41 19.49 -8.80
N HIS A 68 -15.87 19.44 -7.58
CA HIS A 68 -14.68 18.68 -7.28
C HIS A 68 -14.93 17.17 -7.30
N CYS A 69 -16.10 16.71 -6.85
CA CYS A 69 -16.51 15.31 -7.00
C CYS A 69 -16.55 14.90 -8.47
N ASP A 70 -17.14 15.72 -9.33
CA ASP A 70 -17.24 15.43 -10.77
C ASP A 70 -15.85 15.33 -11.42
N ILE A 71 -14.91 16.20 -11.05
CA ILE A 71 -13.52 16.14 -11.51
C ILE A 71 -12.83 14.85 -11.00
N LEU A 72 -13.02 14.51 -9.74
CA LEU A 72 -12.39 13.33 -9.13
C LEU A 72 -12.94 12.01 -9.67
N MET A 73 -14.20 12.01 -10.10
CA MET A 73 -14.92 10.88 -10.69
C MET A 73 -14.77 10.80 -12.21
N ALA A 74 -14.22 11.83 -12.86
CA ALA A 74 -13.98 11.82 -14.29
C ALA A 74 -13.02 10.68 -14.67
N PRO A 75 -13.23 10.00 -15.83
CA PRO A 75 -12.31 8.99 -16.32
C PRO A 75 -10.92 9.57 -16.57
N ILE A 76 -9.88 8.82 -16.17
CA ILE A 76 -8.50 9.18 -16.44
C ILE A 76 -8.27 9.21 -17.95
N THR A 77 -7.72 10.31 -18.45
CA THR A 77 -7.41 10.54 -19.85
C THR A 77 -5.97 10.14 -20.17
N ILE A 78 -5.70 9.90 -21.46
CA ILE A 78 -4.35 9.55 -21.89
C ILE A 78 -3.39 10.73 -21.76
N ASP A 79 -3.90 11.95 -21.93
CA ASP A 79 -3.09 13.17 -21.82
C ASP A 79 -2.63 13.39 -20.38
N GLU A 80 -3.47 13.13 -19.38
CA GLU A 80 -3.08 13.15 -17.96
C GLU A 80 -1.97 12.13 -17.66
N ILE A 81 -2.10 10.90 -18.17
CA ILE A 81 -1.08 9.85 -18.01
C ILE A 81 0.25 10.28 -18.67
N ILE A 82 0.19 10.84 -19.87
CA ILE A 82 1.38 11.34 -20.59
C ILE A 82 2.02 12.50 -19.83
N GLN A 83 1.20 13.42 -19.29
CA GLN A 83 1.67 14.57 -18.53
C GLN A 83 2.43 14.13 -17.26
N GLU A 84 1.90 13.17 -16.51
CA GLU A 84 2.55 12.69 -15.30
C GLU A 84 3.82 11.88 -15.61
N THR A 85 3.79 11.05 -16.64
CA THR A 85 5.00 10.30 -17.06
C THR A 85 6.08 11.22 -17.64
N ALA A 86 5.72 12.36 -18.23
CA ALA A 86 6.69 13.36 -18.69
C ALA A 86 7.54 13.92 -17.54
N ARG A 87 7.02 13.98 -16.31
CA ARG A 87 7.74 14.46 -15.12
C ARG A 87 8.84 13.49 -14.66
N VAL A 88 8.73 12.22 -15.03
CA VAL A 88 9.67 11.16 -14.61
C VAL A 88 10.56 10.66 -15.74
N LYS A 89 10.39 11.16 -16.97
CA LYS A 89 11.17 10.75 -18.15
C LYS A 89 12.70 10.82 -17.98
N ASN A 90 13.18 11.75 -17.15
CA ASN A 90 14.62 11.97 -16.88
C ASN A 90 15.06 11.41 -15.53
N LYS A 91 14.17 10.74 -14.78
CA LYS A 91 14.51 10.20 -13.46
C LYS A 91 15.14 8.82 -13.62
N ILE A 92 16.24 8.61 -12.91
CA ILE A 92 16.83 7.29 -12.75
C ILE A 92 15.98 6.55 -11.72
N SER A 93 15.30 5.49 -12.16
CA SER A 93 14.63 4.55 -11.27
C SER A 93 15.35 3.22 -11.31
N SER A 94 15.17 2.42 -10.25
CA SER A 94 15.49 1.00 -10.32
C SER A 94 14.71 0.37 -11.49
N PRO A 95 15.32 -0.57 -12.22
CA PRO A 95 14.61 -1.31 -13.25
C PRO A 95 13.54 -2.20 -12.63
N GLY A 96 12.40 -2.34 -13.32
CA GLY A 96 11.40 -3.36 -13.00
C GLY A 96 11.91 -4.77 -13.31
N GLU A 97 11.04 -5.77 -13.12
CA GLU A 97 11.34 -7.16 -13.50
C GLU A 97 11.64 -7.32 -14.99
N ASP A 98 11.14 -6.40 -15.82
CA ASP A 98 11.40 -6.30 -17.27
C ASP A 98 12.74 -5.63 -17.61
N GLY A 99 13.50 -5.16 -16.61
CA GLY A 99 14.75 -4.44 -16.81
C GLY A 99 14.56 -2.95 -17.18
N LEU A 100 13.33 -2.45 -17.25
CA LEU A 100 13.02 -1.09 -17.68
C LEU A 100 12.67 -0.21 -16.48
N GLY A 101 13.19 1.02 -16.48
CA GLY A 101 12.84 2.04 -15.49
C GLY A 101 11.61 2.87 -15.89
N TYR A 102 11.11 3.69 -14.96
CA TYR A 102 9.95 4.57 -15.18
C TYR A 102 10.10 5.54 -16.35
N ALA A 103 11.34 5.85 -16.75
CA ALA A 103 11.62 6.66 -17.92
C ALA A 103 11.00 6.08 -19.22
N PHE A 104 10.87 4.75 -19.32
CA PHE A 104 10.29 4.09 -20.49
C PHE A 104 8.77 4.28 -20.60
N LEU A 105 8.08 4.51 -19.48
CA LEU A 105 6.61 4.66 -19.48
C LEU A 105 6.15 5.84 -20.34
N TYR A 106 6.90 6.95 -20.29
CA TYR A 106 6.59 8.13 -21.11
C TYR A 106 6.60 7.80 -22.61
N GLN A 107 7.56 6.99 -23.06
CA GLN A 107 7.65 6.59 -24.46
C GLN A 107 6.55 5.60 -24.83
N LEU A 108 6.26 4.65 -23.94
CA LEU A 108 5.22 3.63 -24.13
C LEU A 108 3.83 4.26 -24.27
N PHE A 109 3.47 5.17 -23.37
CA PHE A 109 2.13 5.77 -23.33
C PHE A 109 1.88 6.78 -24.44
N ARG A 110 2.95 7.28 -25.08
CA ARG A 110 2.84 8.13 -26.27
C ARG A 110 2.61 7.34 -27.56
N TYR A 111 2.77 6.03 -27.55
CA TYR A 111 2.60 5.21 -28.74
C TYR A 111 1.10 4.96 -29.00
N PRO A 112 0.48 5.56 -30.03
CA PRO A 112 -0.98 5.56 -30.20
C PRO A 112 -1.64 4.17 -30.18
N PRO A 113 -1.04 3.13 -30.81
CA PRO A 113 -1.63 1.79 -30.79
C PRO A 113 -1.78 1.15 -29.40
N LEU A 114 -1.05 1.64 -28.38
CA LEU A 114 -1.14 1.12 -27.01
C LEU A 114 -2.03 1.96 -26.10
N GLN A 115 -2.48 3.14 -26.53
CA GLN A 115 -3.22 4.07 -25.66
C GLN A 115 -4.56 3.50 -25.19
N GLU A 116 -5.28 2.78 -26.05
CA GLU A 116 -6.50 2.08 -25.64
C GLU A 116 -6.24 1.04 -24.54
N LEU A 117 -5.13 0.30 -24.65
CA LEU A 117 -4.75 -0.70 -23.65
C LEU A 117 -4.37 -0.03 -22.32
N VAL A 118 -3.61 1.06 -22.38
CA VAL A 118 -3.20 1.86 -21.22
C VAL A 118 -4.43 2.38 -20.48
N LEU A 119 -5.41 2.93 -21.21
CA LEU A 119 -6.65 3.41 -20.61
C LEU A 119 -7.49 2.28 -20.01
N LYS A 120 -7.52 1.11 -20.67
CA LYS A 120 -8.27 -0.05 -20.17
C LYS A 120 -7.75 -0.57 -18.83
N ILE A 121 -6.44 -0.59 -18.62
CA ILE A 121 -5.81 -1.04 -17.37
C ILE A 121 -6.04 -0.02 -16.24
N ASN A 122 -6.07 1.27 -16.57
CA ASN A 122 -6.25 2.35 -15.60
C ASN A 122 -7.73 2.71 -15.36
N LYS A 123 -8.67 1.88 -15.82
CA LYS A 123 -10.07 2.03 -15.41
C LYS A 123 -10.18 1.67 -13.94
N ARG A 124 -10.66 2.60 -13.11
CA ARG A 124 -11.07 2.29 -11.74
C ARG A 124 -12.22 1.25 -11.78
N PRO A 125 -12.25 0.29 -10.84
CA PRO A 125 -13.36 -0.66 -10.70
C PRO A 125 -14.69 0.06 -10.43
#